data_AF-A0A0D0AFS9-F1
#
_entry.id   AF-A0A0D0AFS9-F1
#
_cell.length_a   1.000
_cell.length_b   1.000
_cell.length_c   1.000
_cell.angle_alpha   90.00
_cell.angle_beta   90.00
_cell.angle_gamma   90.00
#
_symmetry.space_group_name_H-M   'P 1'
#
loop_
_entity.id
_entity.type
_entity.pdbx_description
1 polymer ?
#
loop_
_entity_poly.entity_id
_entity_poly.type
_entity_poly.pdbx_seq_one_letter_code
_entity_poly.pdbx_strand_id
1 'polypeptide(L)'
;MSLGSIKFNLMNFFDDVGRNDALLSHLRTVLAQLPDSIPLGNSKYNFEYYAPDPDKVELYGSTEAALNNALEVTFAPRGRKDESAPCPFEFQERGPGLVAIVDVLTTALNEFPNSALLQKWVGDLWRTAEY
;
A
#
# COMPACT_ATOMS: atom_id res chain seq x y z
N MET A 1 35.05 -2.12 -5.61
CA MET A 1 33.69 -2.63 -5.92
C MET A 1 32.90 -2.51 -4.63
N SER A 2 32.19 -1.40 -4.43
CA SER A 2 31.55 -1.06 -3.15
C SER A 2 30.06 -1.42 -3.22
N LEU A 3 29.68 -2.49 -2.51
CA LEU A 3 28.28 -2.83 -2.21
C LEU A 3 27.81 -1.90 -1.07
N GLY A 4 27.39 -0.68 -1.40
CA GLY A 4 27.19 0.35 -0.39
C GLY A 4 26.04 1.33 -0.63
N SER A 5 25.04 1.03 -1.46
CA SER A 5 24.06 2.06 -1.86
C SER A 5 22.58 1.68 -1.82
N ILE A 6 22.18 0.49 -1.39
CA ILE A 6 20.74 0.13 -1.37
C ILE A 6 20.12 0.24 0.04
N LYS A 7 20.94 0.34 1.10
CA LYS A 7 20.48 0.56 2.49
C LYS A 7 20.26 2.04 2.85
N PHE A 8 20.58 2.98 1.97
CA PHE A 8 20.37 4.40 2.25
C PHE A 8 18.92 4.78 1.89
N ASN A 9 18.14 5.18 2.90
CA ASN A 9 16.90 5.97 2.81
C ASN A 9 15.55 5.26 2.58
N LEU A 10 15.24 4.14 3.23
CA LEU A 10 13.82 3.87 3.51
C LEU A 10 13.32 4.75 4.67
N MET A 11 14.14 4.90 5.72
CA MET A 11 13.80 5.67 6.92
C MET A 11 13.73 7.19 6.67
N ASN A 12 14.58 7.71 5.76
CA ASN A 12 14.62 9.14 5.44
C ASN A 12 13.66 9.53 4.29
N PHE A 13 12.83 8.60 3.79
CA PHE A 13 11.90 8.89 2.70
C PHE A 13 10.60 9.56 3.21
N PHE A 14 10.26 9.41 4.50
CA PHE A 14 8.91 9.71 5.01
C PHE A 14 8.72 11.06 5.73
N ASP A 15 9.75 11.89 5.94
CA ASP A 15 9.63 13.11 6.76
C ASP A 15 9.04 14.38 6.10
N ASP A 16 8.14 14.33 5.08
CA ASP A 16 7.49 15.58 4.65
C ASP A 16 6.15 15.37 3.94
N VAL A 17 5.13 16.16 4.28
CA VAL A 17 3.77 16.09 3.75
C VAL A 17 3.75 16.28 2.22
N GLY A 18 4.68 17.08 1.68
CA GLY A 18 4.88 17.24 0.23
C GLY A 18 5.42 16.00 -0.51
N ARG A 19 5.88 14.96 0.21
CA ARG A 19 6.37 13.70 -0.37
C ARG A 19 5.27 12.67 -0.60
N ASN A 20 4.15 12.76 0.12
CA ASN A 20 3.07 11.78 0.00
C ASN A 20 2.42 11.81 -1.39
N ASP A 21 2.18 12.99 -1.97
CA ASP A 21 1.54 13.12 -3.28
C ASP A 21 2.42 12.54 -4.41
N ALA A 22 3.73 12.83 -4.36
CA ALA A 22 4.68 12.29 -5.32
C ALA A 22 4.81 10.76 -5.19
N LEU A 23 4.86 10.25 -3.95
CA LEU A 23 4.86 8.82 -3.66
C LEU A 23 3.62 8.11 -4.18
N LEU A 24 2.44 8.65 -3.88
CA LEU A 24 1.17 8.07 -4.27
C LEU A 24 1.00 8.11 -5.79
N SER A 25 1.42 9.19 -6.43
CA SER A 25 1.46 9.30 -7.91
C SER A 25 2.39 8.25 -8.53
N HIS A 26 3.55 8.03 -7.92
CA HIS A 26 4.48 7.01 -8.38
C HIS A 26 3.92 5.61 -8.16
N LEU A 27 3.36 5.32 -6.97
CA LEU A 27 2.72 4.06 -6.63
C LEU A 27 1.61 3.73 -7.62
N ARG A 28 0.77 4.71 -8.00
CA ARG A 28 -0.26 4.53 -9.02
C ARG A 28 0.34 4.08 -10.35
N THR A 29 1.43 4.72 -10.76
CA THR A 29 2.10 4.42 -12.03
C THR A 29 2.61 2.98 -12.04
N VAL A 30 3.31 2.55 -10.99
CA VAL A 30 3.86 1.18 -10.93
C VAL A 30 2.78 0.11 -10.82
N LEU A 31 1.71 0.35 -10.04
CA LEU A 31 0.58 -0.57 -9.97
C LEU A 31 -0.15 -0.70 -11.30
N ALA A 32 -0.24 0.38 -12.09
CA ALA A 32 -0.84 0.36 -13.41
C ALA A 32 0.05 -0.33 -14.47
N GLN A 33 1.34 -0.48 -14.20
CA GLN A 33 2.35 -1.04 -15.10
C GLN A 33 2.86 -2.42 -14.66
N LEU A 34 2.19 -3.06 -13.70
CA LEU A 34 2.52 -4.42 -13.27
C LEU A 34 2.61 -5.38 -14.48
N PRO A 35 3.55 -6.34 -14.44
CA PRO A 35 3.83 -7.20 -15.59
C PRO A 35 2.63 -8.06 -15.96
N ASP A 36 2.51 -8.38 -17.26
CA ASP A 36 1.44 -9.23 -17.79
C ASP A 36 1.44 -10.67 -17.24
N SER A 37 2.52 -11.08 -16.55
CA SER A 37 2.60 -12.34 -15.81
C SER A 37 1.62 -12.39 -14.62
N ILE A 38 1.20 -11.22 -14.11
CA ILE A 38 0.14 -11.12 -13.09
C ILE A 38 -1.21 -11.05 -13.82
N PRO A 39 -2.19 -11.92 -13.48
CA PRO A 39 -3.48 -11.93 -14.14
C PRO A 39 -4.22 -10.59 -14.05
N LEU A 40 -4.80 -10.13 -15.16
CA LEU A 40 -5.68 -8.97 -15.16
C LEU A 40 -7.04 -9.36 -14.55
N GLY A 41 -7.47 -8.65 -13.51
CA GLY A 41 -8.73 -8.94 -12.80
C GLY A 41 -9.13 -7.88 -11.78
N ASN A 42 -10.31 -8.10 -11.19
CA ASN A 42 -10.87 -7.32 -10.09
C ASN A 42 -11.52 -8.22 -9.02
N SER A 43 -11.22 -9.52 -9.05
CA SER A 43 -11.83 -10.49 -8.14
C SER A 43 -11.13 -10.52 -6.78
N LYS A 44 -9.84 -10.14 -6.76
CA LYS A 44 -9.01 -10.09 -5.55
C LYS A 44 -8.97 -8.72 -4.89
N TYR A 45 -9.04 -7.66 -5.70
CA TYR A 45 -8.92 -6.29 -5.24
C TYR A 45 -10.11 -5.49 -5.77
N ASN A 46 -10.85 -4.87 -4.85
CA ASN A 46 -12.03 -4.06 -5.17
C ASN A 46 -12.02 -2.75 -4.37
N PHE A 47 -10.98 -1.95 -4.54
CA PHE A 47 -10.85 -0.67 -3.84
C PHE A 47 -11.55 0.51 -4.55
N GLU A 48 -12.04 0.33 -5.79
CA GLU A 48 -12.74 1.37 -6.57
C GLU A 48 -13.94 1.96 -5.82
N TYR A 49 -14.61 1.13 -5.01
CA TYR A 49 -15.79 1.51 -4.22
C TYR A 49 -15.54 1.35 -2.73
N TYR A 50 -14.28 1.37 -2.30
CA TYR A 50 -13.96 1.19 -0.90
C TYR A 50 -14.53 2.34 -0.07
N ALA A 51 -15.26 1.95 0.99
CA ALA A 51 -15.62 2.81 2.10
C ALA A 51 -15.28 2.05 3.39
N PRO A 52 -14.84 2.75 4.45
CA PRO A 52 -14.67 2.12 5.76
C PRO A 52 -15.99 1.50 6.22
N ASP A 53 -15.93 0.23 6.65
CA ASP A 53 -17.06 -0.47 7.24
C ASP A 53 -17.41 0.19 8.59
N PRO A 54 -18.61 0.76 8.78
CA PRO A 54 -18.98 1.45 10.02
C PRO A 54 -18.81 0.59 11.28
N ASP A 55 -19.12 -0.71 11.20
CA ASP A 55 -19.01 -1.62 12.33
C ASP A 55 -17.54 -1.84 12.69
N LYS A 56 -16.65 -1.86 11.68
CA LYS A 56 -15.20 -1.94 11.89
C LYS A 56 -14.63 -0.64 12.43
N VAL A 57 -15.16 0.51 12.00
CA VAL A 57 -14.76 1.83 12.53
C VAL A 57 -15.13 1.92 14.01
N GLU A 58 -16.33 1.49 14.40
CA GLU A 58 -16.73 1.43 15.81
C GLU A 58 -15.85 0.46 16.61
N LEU A 59 -15.62 -0.75 16.08
CA LEU A 59 -14.83 -1.78 16.76
C LEU A 59 -13.37 -1.39 16.97
N TYR A 60 -12.74 -0.76 15.97
CA TYR A 60 -11.32 -0.41 16.01
C TYR A 60 -11.06 1.04 16.43
N GLY A 61 -12.10 1.86 16.53
CA GLY A 61 -12.06 3.23 17.04
C GLY A 61 -11.68 4.32 16.03
N SER A 62 -11.37 3.99 14.77
CA SER A 62 -11.09 4.97 13.72
C SER A 62 -11.24 4.41 12.30
N THR A 63 -11.43 5.31 11.33
CA THR A 63 -11.38 5.01 9.89
C THR A 63 -10.00 4.50 9.46
N GLU A 64 -8.93 5.07 10.02
CA GLU A 64 -7.55 4.60 9.85
C GLU A 64 -7.36 3.13 10.27
N ALA A 65 -7.86 2.75 11.46
CA ALA A 65 -7.69 1.40 11.97
C ALA A 65 -8.56 0.39 11.21
N ALA A 66 -9.77 0.78 10.80
CA ALA A 66 -10.61 -0.01 9.91
C ALA A 66 -9.96 -0.24 8.53
N LEU A 67 -9.35 0.80 7.95
CA LEU A 67 -8.57 0.69 6.72
C LEU A 67 -7.38 -0.25 6.91
N ASN A 68 -6.61 -0.11 7.99
CA ASN A 68 -5.52 -1.03 8.27
C ASN A 68 -5.99 -2.49 8.29
N ASN A 69 -7.10 -2.79 8.97
CA ASN A 69 -7.66 -4.14 8.99
C ASN A 69 -8.04 -4.63 7.58
N ALA A 70 -8.66 -3.79 6.77
CA ALA A 70 -9.00 -4.14 5.39
C ALA A 70 -7.73 -4.49 4.58
N LEU A 71 -6.69 -3.67 4.69
CA LEU A 71 -5.41 -3.91 3.99
C LEU A 71 -4.72 -5.19 4.47
N GLU A 72 -4.73 -5.47 5.78
CA GLU A 72 -4.17 -6.71 6.33
C GLU A 72 -4.89 -7.94 5.78
N VAL A 73 -6.23 -7.93 5.79
CA VAL A 73 -7.03 -9.05 5.26
C VAL A 73 -6.83 -9.24 3.76
N THR A 74 -6.68 -8.15 3.00
CA THR A 74 -6.53 -8.20 1.54
C THR A 74 -5.12 -8.60 1.09
N PHE A 75 -4.08 -7.98 1.65
CA PHE A 75 -2.70 -8.14 1.15
C PHE A 75 -1.86 -9.10 1.99
N ALA A 76 -2.14 -9.20 3.29
CA ALA A 76 -1.34 -9.98 4.23
C ALA A 76 -2.19 -10.94 5.09
N PRO A 77 -3.13 -11.73 4.52
CA PRO A 77 -4.01 -12.61 5.31
C PRO A 77 -3.26 -13.71 6.06
N ARG A 78 -2.02 -14.00 5.65
CA ARG A 78 -1.11 -14.96 6.31
C ARG A 78 0.05 -14.26 7.04
N GLY A 79 -0.08 -12.95 7.27
CA GLY A 79 1.01 -12.09 7.72
C GLY A 79 1.88 -11.59 6.56
N ARG A 80 2.71 -10.59 6.87
CA ARG A 80 3.75 -10.10 5.97
C ARG A 80 4.96 -11.03 6.06
N LYS A 81 5.63 -11.26 4.93
CA LYS A 81 6.95 -11.90 4.93
C LYS A 81 7.94 -11.04 5.72
N ASP A 82 8.94 -11.68 6.32
CA ASP A 82 9.97 -10.99 7.07
C ASP A 82 10.88 -10.14 6.15
N GLU A 83 11.77 -9.34 6.76
CA GLU A 83 12.63 -8.41 6.02
C GLU A 83 13.70 -9.09 5.14
N SER A 84 13.87 -10.41 5.24
CA SER A 84 14.75 -11.18 4.34
C SER A 84 14.09 -11.52 3.01
N ALA A 85 12.75 -11.47 2.95
CA ALA A 85 12.02 -11.63 1.71
C ALA A 85 12.12 -10.37 0.84
N PRO A 86 12.14 -10.53 -0.49
CA PRO A 86 12.32 -9.39 -1.38
C PRO A 86 11.10 -8.45 -1.41
N CYS A 87 9.92 -8.95 -1.07
CA CYS A 87 8.69 -8.17 -0.92
C CYS A 87 7.85 -8.68 0.27
N PRO A 88 7.02 -7.83 0.89
CA PRO A 88 6.22 -8.21 2.07
C PRO A 88 5.07 -9.16 1.75
N PHE A 89 4.54 -9.13 0.53
CA PHE A 89 3.46 -10.00 0.02
C PHE A 89 3.48 -9.98 -1.52
N GLU A 90 2.64 -10.80 -2.15
CA GLU A 90 2.54 -10.92 -3.62
C GLU A 90 1.19 -10.43 -4.12
N PHE A 91 1.18 -9.75 -5.27
CA PHE A 91 -0.07 -9.41 -5.96
C PHE A 91 -0.63 -10.64 -6.68
N GLN A 92 -1.90 -10.94 -6.43
CA GLN A 92 -2.60 -12.06 -7.08
C GLN A 92 -3.24 -11.66 -8.42
N GLU A 93 -3.55 -10.38 -8.59
CA GLU A 93 -4.14 -9.78 -9.78
C GLU A 93 -3.60 -8.36 -9.97
N ARG A 94 -3.60 -7.89 -11.22
CA ARG A 94 -3.44 -6.47 -11.57
C ARG A 94 -4.76 -5.95 -12.10
N GLY A 95 -4.96 -4.64 -12.09
CA GLY A 95 -6.16 -4.04 -12.65
C GLY A 95 -6.65 -2.82 -11.88
N PRO A 96 -7.75 -2.20 -12.32
CA PRO A 96 -8.26 -0.96 -11.75
C PRO A 96 -8.61 -1.10 -10.26
N GLY A 97 -9.14 -2.25 -9.85
CA GLY A 97 -9.46 -2.54 -8.45
C GLY A 97 -8.26 -2.54 -7.51
N LEU A 98 -7.06 -2.90 -8.00
CA LEU A 98 -5.81 -2.75 -7.25
C LEU A 98 -5.32 -1.30 -7.29
N VAL A 99 -5.30 -0.67 -8.46
CA VAL A 99 -4.80 0.71 -8.63
C VAL A 99 -5.59 1.71 -7.77
N ALA A 100 -6.89 1.48 -7.60
CA ALA A 100 -7.76 2.30 -6.76
C ALA A 100 -7.34 2.37 -5.28
N ILE A 101 -6.46 1.47 -4.80
CA ILE A 101 -5.91 1.59 -3.46
C ILE A 101 -5.19 2.92 -3.23
N VAL A 102 -4.64 3.51 -4.29
CA VAL A 102 -3.97 4.80 -4.20
C VAL A 102 -4.96 5.91 -3.85
N ASP A 103 -6.18 5.89 -4.40
CA ASP A 103 -7.22 6.87 -4.05
C ASP A 103 -7.64 6.76 -2.58
N VAL A 104 -7.76 5.51 -2.09
CA VAL A 104 -8.06 5.22 -0.68
C VAL A 104 -6.95 5.73 0.23
N LEU A 105 -5.69 5.43 -0.09
CA LEU A 105 -4.54 5.88 0.69
C LEU A 105 -4.35 7.40 0.64
N THR A 106 -4.62 8.02 -0.51
CA THR A 106 -4.60 9.49 -0.66
C THR A 106 -5.62 10.12 0.27
N THR A 107 -6.86 9.62 0.25
CA THR A 107 -7.94 10.12 1.13
C THR A 107 -7.57 9.94 2.60
N ALA A 108 -7.09 8.76 2.98
CA ALA A 108 -6.73 8.46 4.35
C ALA A 108 -5.51 9.26 4.83
N LEU A 109 -4.49 9.49 3.99
CA LEU A 109 -3.33 10.31 4.35
C LEU A 109 -3.65 11.81 4.36
N ASN A 110 -4.68 12.28 3.63
CA ASN A 110 -5.17 13.65 3.80
C ASN A 110 -5.84 13.85 5.17
N GLU A 111 -6.55 12.83 5.67
CA GLU A 111 -7.16 12.86 7.01
C GLU A 111 -6.13 12.62 8.13
N PHE A 112 -5.18 11.70 7.91
CA PHE A 112 -4.15 11.29 8.87
C PHE A 112 -2.72 11.45 8.30
N PRO A 113 -2.24 12.70 8.08
CA PRO A 113 -1.00 12.96 7.35
C PRO A 113 0.27 12.41 8.01
N ASN A 114 0.25 12.26 9.34
CA ASN A 114 1.38 11.75 10.13
C ASN A 114 1.24 10.26 10.48
N SER A 115 0.33 9.54 9.82
CA SER A 115 0.13 8.12 10.06
C SER A 115 1.34 7.30 9.59
N ALA A 116 2.19 6.89 10.52
CA ALA A 116 3.26 5.94 10.25
C ALA A 116 2.73 4.60 9.72
N LEU A 117 1.49 4.24 10.11
CA LEU A 117 0.83 3.01 9.68
C LEU A 117 0.46 3.06 8.19
N LEU A 118 -0.19 4.14 7.74
CA LEU A 118 -0.56 4.32 6.34
C LEU A 118 0.66 4.55 5.45
N GLN A 119 1.65 5.31 5.94
CA GLN A 119 2.94 5.46 5.24
C GLN A 119 3.65 4.12 5.06
N LYS A 120 3.61 3.25 6.08
CA LYS A 120 4.13 1.88 5.96
C LYS A 120 3.41 1.09 4.88
N TRP A 121 2.09 1.23 4.74
CA TRP A 121 1.34 0.56 3.68
C TRP A 121 1.74 1.03 2.29
N VAL A 122 1.93 2.33 2.08
CA VAL A 122 2.47 2.88 0.83
C VAL A 122 3.83 2.23 0.51
N GLY A 123 4.72 2.16 1.49
CA GLY A 123 6.05 1.55 1.32
C GLY A 123 6.01 0.03 1.08
N ASP A 124 5.09 -0.69 1.72
CA ASP A 124 4.91 -2.13 1.51
C ASP A 124 4.36 -2.43 0.10
N LEU A 125 3.35 -1.69 -0.35
CA LEU A 125 2.78 -1.82 -1.70
C LEU A 125 3.79 -1.45 -2.78
N TRP A 126 4.57 -0.39 -2.57
CA TRP A 126 5.66 0.01 -3.45
C TRP A 126 6.69 -1.11 -3.63
N ARG A 127 7.18 -1.67 -2.52
CA ARG A 127 8.17 -2.76 -2.56
C ARG A 127 7.61 -4.02 -3.23
N THR A 128 6.32 -4.30 -3.09
CA THR A 128 5.70 -5.41 -3.81
C THR A 128 5.53 -5.13 -5.31
N ALA A 129 5.28 -3.89 -5.72
CA ALA A 129 5.10 -3.55 -7.13
C ALA A 129 6.41 -3.55 -7.93
N GLU A 130 7.53 -3.20 -7.29
CA GLU A 130 8.86 -3.14 -7.90
C GLU A 130 9.59 -4.50 -7.93
N TYR A 131 9.03 -5.54 -7.30
CA TYR A 131 9.61 -6.89 -7.27
C TYR A 131 9.10 -7.76 -8.42
#